data_AF-A0A915YTB4-F1
#
_entry.id   AF-A0A915YTB4-F1
#
_cell.length_a   1.000
_cell.length_b   1.000
_cell.length_c   1.000
_cell.angle_alpha   90.00
_cell.angle_beta   90.00
_cell.angle_gamma   90.00
#
_symmetry.space_group_name_H-M   'P 1'
#
loop_
_entity.id
_entity.type
_entity.pdbx_description
1 polymer ?
#
loop_
_entity_poly.entity_id
_entity_poly.type
_entity_poly.pdbx_seq_one_letter_code
_entity_poly.pdbx_strand_id
1 'polypeptide(L)'
;MDAGVIMSFKRHYRHSHVRLLLRYVEAGNRAEDLRMDILQAIRFIIQAWGEINPEVVRNCWWHTKILPDDVNVDLRNVSKDIRQNENLVLDELADALRDLNLPYPMQAEEFLNLPEENIVYKVPEDDKIIEELVYLFKNTDKENTDLEEIDDSDEIPVISTSTAIASLETVRMFLLQQENAEEYVKLVGKIEKFFRIKKTNSLRQTDINVYFH
;
A
#
# COMPACT_ATOMS: atom_id res chain seq x y z
N MET A 1 -0.63 -0.30 23.98
CA MET A 1 -1.07 1.12 23.91
C MET A 1 -1.53 1.33 22.49
N ASP A 2 -2.82 1.16 22.23
CA ASP A 2 -3.42 1.49 20.93
C ASP A 2 -4.69 2.29 21.20
N ALA A 3 -4.69 3.55 20.76
CA ALA A 3 -5.82 4.45 20.88
C ALA A 3 -6.73 4.40 19.64
N GLY A 4 -6.60 3.34 18.82
CA GLY A 4 -7.45 3.02 17.68
C GLY A 4 -6.86 3.38 16.33
N VAL A 5 -5.98 4.40 16.28
CA VAL A 5 -5.34 4.86 15.02
C VAL A 5 -4.41 3.79 14.45
N ILE A 6 -3.64 3.10 15.29
CA ILE A 6 -2.70 2.07 14.82
C ILE A 6 -3.48 0.89 14.25
N MET A 7 -4.50 0.40 14.97
CA MET A 7 -5.38 -0.66 14.48
C MET A 7 -6.06 -0.29 13.15
N SER A 8 -6.66 0.90 13.06
CA SER A 8 -7.33 1.38 11.83
C SER A 8 -6.34 1.45 10.67
N PHE A 9 -5.16 2.04 10.89
CA PHE A 9 -4.09 2.07 9.88
C PHE A 9 -3.68 0.66 9.43
N LYS A 10 -3.40 -0.24 10.38
CA LYS A 10 -3.02 -1.63 10.09
C LYS A 10 -4.09 -2.31 9.27
N ARG A 11 -5.37 -2.14 9.61
CA ARG A 11 -6.50 -2.74 8.90
C ARG A 11 -6.51 -2.34 7.42
N HIS A 12 -6.47 -1.04 7.12
CA HIS A 12 -6.50 -0.55 5.73
C HIS A 12 -5.24 -0.96 4.93
N TYR A 13 -4.06 -0.88 5.55
CA TYR A 13 -2.81 -1.31 4.92
C TYR A 13 -2.81 -2.81 4.61
N ARG A 14 -3.17 -3.64 5.60
CA ARG A 14 -3.18 -5.10 5.49
C ARG A 14 -4.25 -5.58 4.52
N HIS A 15 -5.41 -4.92 4.48
CA HIS A 15 -6.44 -5.15 3.46
C HIS A 15 -5.89 -4.92 2.04
N SER A 16 -5.20 -3.80 1.81
CA SER A 16 -4.59 -3.50 0.50
C SER A 16 -3.53 -4.55 0.11
N HIS A 17 -2.71 -4.98 1.07
CA HIS A 17 -1.70 -6.01 0.85
C HIS A 17 -2.32 -7.37 0.50
N VAL A 18 -3.30 -7.84 1.26
CA VAL A 18 -3.98 -9.13 1.00
C VAL A 18 -4.67 -9.11 -0.36
N ARG A 19 -5.30 -7.99 -0.75
CA ARG A 19 -5.89 -7.85 -2.09
C ARG A 19 -4.85 -7.90 -3.21
N LEU A 20 -3.66 -7.32 -3.01
CA LEU A 20 -2.58 -7.44 -3.98
C LEU A 20 -2.16 -8.91 -4.14
N LEU A 21 -1.99 -9.61 -3.02
CA LEU A 21 -1.65 -11.02 -3.01
C LEU A 21 -2.70 -11.88 -3.70
N LEU A 22 -3.98 -11.62 -3.44
CA LEU A 22 -5.09 -12.35 -4.07
C LEU A 22 -5.06 -12.18 -5.60
N ARG A 23 -4.93 -10.95 -6.11
CA ARG A 23 -4.81 -10.69 -7.55
C ARG A 23 -3.60 -11.37 -8.18
N TYR A 24 -2.49 -11.42 -7.45
CA TYR A 24 -1.27 -12.07 -7.92
C TYR A 24 -1.45 -13.59 -8.07
N VAL A 25 -2.14 -14.21 -7.10
CA VAL A 25 -2.49 -15.64 -7.12
C VAL A 25 -3.55 -15.95 -8.18
N GLU A 26 -4.57 -15.10 -8.34
CA GLU A 26 -5.59 -15.24 -9.39
C GLU A 26 -5.00 -15.17 -10.80
N ALA A 27 -3.90 -14.44 -10.98
CA ALA A 27 -3.12 -14.43 -12.22
C ALA A 27 -2.29 -15.70 -12.46
N GLY A 28 -2.36 -16.69 -11.56
CA GLY A 28 -1.70 -17.99 -11.66
C GLY A 28 -0.32 -18.07 -11.01
N ASN A 29 0.11 -17.02 -10.29
CA ASN A 29 1.41 -17.02 -9.60
C ASN A 29 1.29 -17.65 -8.20
N ARG A 30 2.43 -18.00 -7.60
CA ARG A 30 2.46 -18.50 -6.21
C ARG A 30 2.52 -17.33 -5.24
N ALA A 31 1.78 -17.42 -4.14
CA ALA A 31 1.74 -16.39 -3.11
C ALA A 31 3.12 -16.03 -2.54
N GLU A 32 4.00 -17.03 -2.39
CA GLU A 32 5.37 -16.92 -1.86
C GLU A 32 6.29 -16.08 -2.75
N ASP A 33 6.00 -15.98 -4.04
CA ASP A 33 6.82 -15.27 -5.02
C ASP A 33 6.48 -13.77 -5.09
N LEU A 34 5.43 -13.32 -4.38
CA LEU A 34 5.06 -11.91 -4.38
C LEU A 34 6.16 -11.08 -3.69
N ARG A 35 6.85 -10.26 -4.47
CA ARG A 35 7.72 -9.20 -3.97
C ARG A 35 7.00 -7.86 -4.07
N MET A 36 6.83 -7.19 -2.93
CA MET A 36 6.32 -5.82 -2.90
C MET A 36 7.50 -4.85 -2.88
N ASP A 37 7.56 -3.98 -3.88
CA ASP A 37 8.57 -2.93 -3.94
C ASP A 37 8.26 -1.78 -2.94
N ILE A 38 9.30 -1.00 -2.61
CA ILE A 38 9.20 0.10 -1.63
C ILE A 38 8.21 1.18 -2.09
N LEU A 39 8.14 1.47 -3.40
CA LEU A 39 7.22 2.47 -3.92
C LEU A 39 5.76 2.00 -3.75
N GLN A 40 5.47 0.74 -3.99
CA GLN A 40 4.15 0.13 -3.77
C GLN A 40 3.77 0.15 -2.29
N ALA A 41 4.72 -0.16 -1.39
CA ALA A 41 4.51 -0.05 0.05
C ALA A 41 4.19 1.39 0.48
N ILE A 42 4.95 2.39 0.00
CA ILE A 42 4.69 3.82 0.28
C ILE A 42 3.30 4.23 -0.22
N ARG A 43 2.89 3.77 -1.41
CA ARG A 43 1.55 4.04 -1.93
C ARG A 43 0.46 3.47 -1.02
N PHE A 44 0.65 2.26 -0.50
CA PHE A 44 -0.28 1.67 0.47
C PHE A 44 -0.32 2.44 1.79
N ILE A 45 0.82 2.94 2.28
CA ILE A 45 0.86 3.80 3.48
C ILE A 45 0.02 5.06 3.26
N ILE A 46 0.22 5.75 2.13
CA ILE A 46 -0.53 6.97 1.80
C ILE A 46 -2.03 6.68 1.71
N GLN A 47 -2.40 5.61 1.01
CA GLN A 47 -3.79 5.21 0.85
C GLN A 47 -4.42 4.86 2.19
N ALA A 48 -3.79 3.98 2.97
CA ALA A 48 -4.28 3.56 4.27
C ALA A 48 -4.47 4.75 5.21
N TRP A 49 -3.53 5.71 5.22
CA TRP A 49 -3.68 6.93 6.02
C TRP A 49 -4.86 7.80 5.56
N GLY A 50 -5.09 7.90 4.24
CA GLY A 50 -6.23 8.63 3.69
C GLY A 50 -7.60 7.98 3.95
N GLU A 51 -7.62 6.67 4.20
CA GLU A 51 -8.84 5.90 4.51
C GLU A 51 -9.21 5.95 5.99
N ILE A 52 -8.28 6.31 6.88
CA ILE A 52 -8.57 6.49 8.31
C ILE A 52 -9.57 7.62 8.49
N ASN A 53 -10.67 7.31 9.18
CA ASN A 53 -11.66 8.32 9.51
C ASN A 53 -11.05 9.36 10.48
N PRO A 54 -11.14 10.68 10.18
CA PRO A 54 -10.60 11.73 11.04
C PRO A 54 -11.07 11.67 12.50
N GLU A 55 -12.24 11.11 12.75
CA GLU A 55 -12.77 10.93 14.09
C GLU A 55 -12.01 9.85 14.88
N VAL A 56 -11.43 8.83 14.23
CA VAL A 56 -10.55 7.86 14.90
C VAL A 56 -9.34 8.58 15.48
N VAL A 57 -8.78 9.53 14.72
CA VAL A 57 -7.68 10.40 15.17
C VAL A 57 -8.14 11.32 16.30
N ARG A 58 -9.32 11.94 16.16
CA ARG A 58 -9.87 12.82 17.22
C ARG A 58 -10.14 12.05 18.51
N ASN A 59 -10.78 10.89 18.43
CA ASN A 59 -11.05 10.01 19.57
C ASN A 59 -9.74 9.57 20.23
N CYS A 60 -8.72 9.24 19.44
CA CYS A 60 -7.38 8.95 19.96
C CYS A 60 -6.82 10.14 20.74
N TRP A 61 -6.87 11.36 20.20
CA TRP A 61 -6.38 12.56 20.88
C TRP A 61 -7.18 12.89 22.15
N TRP A 62 -8.49 12.64 22.13
CA TRP A 62 -9.34 12.77 23.32
C TRP A 62 -8.98 11.73 24.38
N HIS A 63 -8.91 10.44 24.01
CA HIS A 63 -8.54 9.34 24.90
C HIS A 63 -7.14 9.51 25.51
N THR A 64 -6.21 10.09 24.76
CA THR A 64 -4.84 10.39 25.22
C THR A 64 -4.72 11.74 25.94
N LYS A 65 -5.84 12.46 26.13
CA LYS A 65 -5.92 13.76 26.82
C LYS A 65 -5.09 14.88 26.18
N ILE A 66 -4.85 14.77 24.87
CA ILE A 66 -4.29 15.85 24.05
C ILE A 66 -5.35 16.94 23.81
N LEU A 67 -6.62 16.53 23.64
CA LEU A 67 -7.76 17.43 23.57
C LEU A 67 -8.39 17.66 24.95
N PRO A 68 -8.96 18.85 25.21
CA PRO A 68 -9.65 19.15 26.47
C PRO A 68 -10.99 18.40 26.61
N ASP A 69 -11.40 18.15 27.86
CA ASP A 69 -12.58 17.34 28.21
C ASP A 69 -13.94 18.00 27.90
N ASP A 70 -13.95 19.29 27.53
CA ASP A 70 -15.15 20.10 27.31
C ASP A 70 -15.72 20.04 25.88
N VAL A 71 -15.04 19.30 24.98
CA VAL A 71 -15.48 19.10 23.59
C VAL A 71 -16.64 18.09 23.54
N ASN A 72 -17.83 18.52 23.94
CA ASN A 72 -19.06 17.73 23.84
C ASN A 72 -19.65 17.82 22.42
N VAL A 73 -19.06 17.07 21.49
CA VAL A 73 -19.65 16.78 20.18
C VAL A 73 -20.51 15.52 20.36
N ASP A 74 -21.59 15.34 19.58
CA ASP A 74 -22.44 14.14 19.59
C ASP A 74 -21.70 12.91 19.02
N LEU A 75 -20.66 12.49 19.75
CA LEU A 75 -19.71 11.43 19.41
C LEU A 75 -20.38 10.06 19.34
N ARG A 76 -21.57 9.89 19.93
CA ARG A 76 -22.23 8.59 20.03
C ARG A 76 -22.76 8.09 18.70
N ASN A 77 -23.31 8.98 17.87
CA ASN A 77 -23.83 8.62 16.55
C ASN A 77 -22.68 8.46 15.54
N VAL A 78 -21.75 9.41 15.53
CA VAL A 78 -20.54 9.36 14.69
C VAL A 78 -19.70 8.11 14.98
N SER A 79 -19.55 7.73 16.25
CA SER A 79 -18.84 6.50 16.66
C SER A 79 -19.48 5.22 16.12
N LYS A 80 -20.81 5.16 15.96
CA LYS A 80 -21.47 3.97 15.40
C LYS A 80 -21.17 3.79 13.92
N ASP A 81 -21.28 4.85 13.13
CA ASP A 81 -21.02 4.80 11.68
C ASP A 81 -19.56 4.45 11.38
N ILE A 82 -18.64 4.99 12.18
CA ILE A 82 -17.21 4.65 12.10
C ILE A 82 -16.98 3.17 12.38
N ARG A 83 -17.55 2.66 13.47
CA ARG A 83 -17.41 1.25 13.84
C ARG A 83 -17.97 0.33 12.76
N GLN A 84 -19.08 0.73 12.12
CA GLN A 84 -19.63 -0.02 11.00
C GLN A 84 -18.67 -0.03 9.80
N ASN A 85 -18.15 1.13 9.38
CA ASN A 85 -17.21 1.21 8.27
C ASN A 85 -15.93 0.41 8.52
N GLU A 86 -15.39 0.54 9.72
CA GLU A 86 -14.22 -0.20 10.18
C GLU A 86 -14.47 -1.72 10.23
N ASN A 87 -15.66 -2.17 10.62
CA ASN A 87 -16.04 -3.58 10.56
C ASN A 87 -16.18 -4.08 9.13
N LEU A 88 -16.70 -3.28 8.20
CA LEU A 88 -16.81 -3.67 6.78
C LEU A 88 -15.43 -3.99 6.19
N VAL A 89 -14.42 -3.15 6.45
CA VAL A 89 -13.05 -3.42 5.97
C VAL A 89 -12.45 -4.67 6.62
N LEU A 90 -12.81 -4.95 7.87
CA LEU A 90 -12.39 -6.19 8.54
C LEU A 90 -13.03 -7.42 7.90
N ASP A 91 -14.31 -7.35 7.57
CA ASP A 91 -15.05 -8.41 6.88
C ASP A 91 -14.47 -8.65 5.48
N GLU A 92 -14.20 -7.58 4.71
CA GLU A 92 -13.54 -7.66 3.40
C GLU A 92 -12.14 -8.31 3.49
N LEU A 93 -11.37 -7.95 4.52
CA LEU A 93 -10.07 -8.59 4.79
C LEU A 93 -10.23 -10.08 5.13
N ALA A 94 -11.21 -10.45 5.95
CA ALA A 94 -11.47 -11.83 6.31
C ALA A 94 -11.89 -12.67 5.11
N ASP A 95 -12.71 -12.12 4.22
CA ASP A 95 -13.11 -12.76 2.98
C ASP A 95 -11.91 -12.92 2.03
N ALA A 96 -11.09 -11.89 1.86
CA ALA A 96 -9.89 -11.99 1.01
C ALA A 96 -8.86 -13.02 1.54
N LEU A 97 -8.70 -13.12 2.86
CA LEU A 97 -7.87 -14.16 3.48
C LEU A 97 -8.43 -15.58 3.25
N ARG A 98 -9.76 -15.72 3.26
CA ARG A 98 -10.44 -16.99 2.95
C ARG A 98 -10.23 -17.39 1.48
N ASP A 99 -10.36 -16.42 0.57
CA ASP A 99 -10.22 -16.64 -0.87
C ASP A 99 -8.80 -17.02 -1.28
N LEU A 100 -7.78 -16.57 -0.54
CA LEU A 100 -6.39 -17.01 -0.72
C LEU A 100 -6.18 -18.50 -0.46
N ASN A 101 -7.09 -19.16 0.30
CA ASN A 101 -7.07 -20.58 0.59
C ASN A 101 -5.69 -21.09 1.09
N LEU A 102 -5.09 -20.35 2.03
CA LEU A 102 -3.77 -20.65 2.57
C LEU A 102 -3.78 -21.97 3.37
N PRO A 103 -2.66 -22.73 3.39
CA PRO A 103 -2.58 -24.00 4.12
C PRO A 103 -2.86 -23.88 5.63
N TYR A 104 -2.52 -22.72 6.19
CA TYR A 104 -2.74 -22.36 7.59
C TYR A 104 -3.52 -21.04 7.62
N PRO A 105 -4.85 -21.10 7.55
CA PRO A 105 -5.68 -19.89 7.56
C PRO A 105 -5.60 -19.23 8.94
N MET A 106 -5.44 -17.90 8.93
CA MET A 106 -5.40 -17.06 10.12
C MET A 106 -6.65 -16.16 10.13
N GLN A 107 -7.24 -15.94 11.30
CA GLN A 107 -8.36 -15.01 11.43
C GLN A 107 -7.90 -13.56 11.20
N ALA A 108 -8.77 -12.72 10.65
CA ALA A 108 -8.40 -11.34 10.34
C ALA A 108 -7.95 -10.56 11.58
N GLU A 109 -8.60 -10.78 12.73
CA GLU A 109 -8.22 -10.14 14.00
C GLU A 109 -6.85 -10.61 14.51
N GLU A 110 -6.52 -11.89 14.34
CA GLU A 110 -5.22 -12.44 14.69
C GLU A 110 -4.12 -11.86 13.78
N PHE A 111 -4.40 -11.78 12.48
CA PHE A 111 -3.50 -11.21 11.48
C PHE A 111 -3.17 -9.73 11.73
N LEU A 112 -4.12 -8.96 12.27
CA LEU A 112 -3.89 -7.56 12.63
C LEU A 112 -3.13 -7.37 13.96
N ASN A 113 -3.11 -8.40 14.81
CA ASN A 113 -2.60 -8.34 16.18
C ASN A 113 -1.47 -9.35 16.45
N LEU A 114 -0.53 -9.46 15.51
CA LEU A 114 0.63 -10.32 15.68
C LEU A 114 1.44 -9.93 16.93
N PRO A 115 1.65 -10.84 17.89
CA PRO A 115 2.30 -10.51 19.16
C PRO A 115 3.73 -10.01 18.97
N GLU A 116 4.43 -10.48 17.93
CA GLU A 116 5.79 -10.10 17.58
C GLU A 116 5.92 -8.61 17.21
N GLU A 117 4.86 -7.99 16.68
CA GLU A 117 4.85 -6.56 16.33
C GLU A 117 4.83 -5.65 17.57
N ASN A 118 4.54 -6.18 18.76
CA ASN A 118 4.58 -5.40 20.00
C ASN A 118 6.00 -5.19 20.54
N ILE A 119 7.01 -5.84 19.94
CA ILE A 119 8.42 -5.67 20.32
C ILE A 119 8.95 -4.39 19.69
N VAL A 120 8.89 -3.28 20.43
CA VAL A 120 9.30 -1.94 19.95
C VAL A 120 10.82 -1.80 19.86
N TYR A 121 11.56 -2.50 20.73
CA TYR A 121 13.01 -2.54 20.71
C TYR A 121 13.49 -3.87 21.31
N LYS A 122 14.59 -4.40 20.78
CA LYS A 122 15.37 -5.46 21.43
C LYS A 122 16.63 -4.80 21.96
N VAL A 123 16.87 -4.89 23.27
CA VAL A 123 18.18 -4.57 23.83
C VAL A 123 19.05 -5.80 23.58
N PRO A 124 20.05 -5.74 22.70
CA PRO A 124 20.96 -6.86 22.52
C PRO A 124 21.80 -7.02 23.80
N GLU A 125 22.23 -8.24 24.07
CA GLU A 125 23.22 -8.49 25.11
C GLU A 125 24.57 -7.92 24.65
N ASP A 126 25.33 -7.30 25.56
CA ASP A 126 26.58 -6.58 25.24
C ASP A 126 27.55 -7.43 24.38
N ASP A 127 27.62 -8.74 24.65
CA ASP A 127 28.46 -9.69 23.91
C ASP A 127 28.04 -9.83 22.44
N LYS A 128 26.74 -9.77 22.14
CA LYS A 128 26.20 -9.85 20.76
C LYS A 128 26.47 -8.57 19.98
N ILE A 129 26.43 -7.41 20.64
CA ILE A 129 26.78 -6.12 20.03
C ILE A 129 28.25 -6.15 19.60
N ILE A 130 29.13 -6.64 20.46
CA ILE A 130 30.56 -6.74 20.16
C ILE A 130 30.81 -7.73 19.01
N GLU A 131 30.16 -8.90 19.01
CA GLU A 131 30.29 -9.86 17.91
C GLU A 131 29.83 -9.30 16.56
N GLU A 132 28.69 -8.60 16.53
CA GLU A 132 28.13 -8.00 15.32
C GLU A 132 29.03 -6.86 14.79
N LEU A 133 29.51 -5.97 15.67
CA LEU A 133 30.46 -4.92 15.30
C LEU A 133 31.78 -5.51 14.80
N VAL A 134 32.32 -6.53 15.46
CA VAL A 134 33.55 -7.22 15.03
C VAL A 134 33.35 -7.88 13.67
N TYR A 135 32.18 -8.44 13.39
CA TYR A 135 31.85 -8.98 12.06
C TYR A 135 31.80 -7.87 11.00
N LEU A 136 31.08 -6.77 11.26
CA LEU A 136 31.00 -5.61 10.38
C LEU A 136 32.39 -5.04 10.06
N PHE A 137 33.23 -4.81 11.08
CA PHE A 137 34.56 -4.21 10.91
C PHE A 137 35.64 -5.18 10.39
N LYS A 138 35.53 -6.49 10.62
CA LYS A 138 36.45 -7.47 10.01
C LYS A 138 36.21 -7.65 8.52
N ASN A 139 34.98 -7.38 8.05
CA ASN A 139 34.64 -7.47 6.63
C ASN A 139 35.04 -6.20 5.87
N THR A 140 35.15 -5.04 6.53
CA THR A 140 35.62 -3.80 5.87
C THR A 140 37.11 -3.79 5.52
N ASP A 141 37.96 -4.56 6.24
CA ASP A 141 39.40 -4.60 5.96
C ASP A 141 39.79 -5.55 4.82
N LYS A 142 38.87 -6.40 4.34
CA LYS A 142 39.12 -7.36 3.25
C LYS A 142 38.40 -7.04 1.95
N GLU A 143 37.61 -5.99 1.92
CA GLU A 143 36.88 -5.56 0.73
C GLU A 143 37.27 -4.12 0.35
N ASN A 144 38.42 -3.99 -0.31
CA ASN A 144 38.44 -3.23 -1.58
C ASN A 144 37.72 -4.08 -2.66
N THR A 145 36.55 -4.61 -2.32
CA THR A 145 35.62 -5.18 -3.28
C THR A 145 34.82 -3.98 -3.69
N ASP A 146 34.88 -3.66 -4.98
CA ASP A 146 33.89 -2.82 -5.64
C ASP A 146 32.53 -3.23 -5.09
N LEU A 147 31.98 -2.41 -4.19
CA LEU A 147 30.56 -2.44 -3.88
C LEU A 147 29.90 -1.87 -5.12
N GLU A 148 29.91 -2.64 -6.22
CA GLU A 148 28.88 -2.50 -7.22
C GLU A 148 27.59 -2.66 -6.41
N GLU A 149 26.92 -1.54 -6.19
CA GLU A 149 25.54 -1.55 -5.72
C GLU A 149 24.81 -2.48 -6.68
N ILE A 150 24.57 -3.72 -6.24
CA ILE A 150 23.75 -4.65 -6.99
C ILE A 150 22.37 -4.00 -6.98
N ASP A 151 22.06 -3.32 -8.07
CA ASP A 151 20.74 -2.77 -8.35
C ASP A 151 19.79 -3.95 -8.52
N ASP A 152 19.34 -4.46 -7.38
CA ASP A 152 18.32 -5.52 -7.25
C ASP A 152 16.92 -4.92 -7.46
N SER A 153 16.81 -3.66 -7.91
CA SER A 153 15.56 -3.12 -8.41
C SER A 153 15.33 -3.68 -9.80
N ASP A 154 14.34 -4.56 -9.92
CA ASP A 154 13.78 -4.85 -11.23
C ASP A 154 13.34 -3.50 -11.83
N GLU A 155 13.99 -3.06 -12.93
CA GLU A 155 13.55 -1.87 -13.66
C GLU A 155 12.06 -2.01 -13.94
N ILE A 156 11.24 -1.19 -13.27
CA ILE A 156 9.79 -1.22 -13.46
C ILE A 156 9.55 -0.97 -14.96
N PRO A 157 8.97 -1.93 -15.70
CA PRO A 157 8.88 -1.81 -17.14
C PRO A 157 8.04 -0.59 -17.48
N VAL A 158 8.66 0.37 -18.17
CA VAL A 158 7.97 1.61 -18.58
C VAL A 158 6.90 1.25 -19.60
N ILE A 159 5.64 1.29 -19.19
CA ILE A 159 4.51 0.99 -20.07
C ILE A 159 4.43 2.06 -21.16
N SER A 160 4.54 1.63 -22.42
CA SER A 160 4.41 2.52 -23.57
C SER A 160 3.02 3.16 -23.62
N THR A 161 2.92 4.39 -24.14
CA THR A 161 1.61 5.05 -24.29
C THR A 161 0.68 4.28 -25.23
N SER A 162 1.22 3.54 -26.20
CA SER A 162 0.47 2.61 -27.06
C SER A 162 -0.14 1.45 -26.27
N THR A 163 0.63 0.80 -25.41
CA THR A 163 0.15 -0.30 -24.56
C THR A 163 -0.96 0.18 -23.64
N ALA A 164 -0.77 1.32 -22.99
CA ALA A 164 -1.78 1.91 -22.11
C ALA A 164 -3.11 2.22 -22.84
N ILE A 165 -3.06 2.73 -24.07
CA ILE A 165 -4.26 2.97 -24.89
C ILE A 165 -4.96 1.66 -25.25
N ALA A 166 -4.22 0.63 -25.70
CA ALA A 166 -4.80 -0.66 -26.04
C ALA A 166 -5.46 -1.35 -24.84
N SER A 167 -4.81 -1.33 -23.67
CA SER A 167 -5.39 -1.84 -22.43
C SER A 167 -6.65 -1.08 -22.03
N LEU A 168 -6.66 0.24 -22.21
CA LEU A 168 -7.83 1.08 -21.91
C LEU A 168 -9.00 0.81 -22.87
N GLU A 169 -8.73 0.50 -24.14
CA GLU A 169 -9.75 0.05 -25.09
C GLU A 169 -10.40 -1.27 -24.64
N THR A 170 -9.61 -2.23 -24.16
CA THR A 170 -10.13 -3.48 -23.57
C THR A 170 -11.06 -3.20 -22.39
N VAL A 171 -10.67 -2.31 -21.47
CA VAL A 171 -11.50 -1.90 -20.33
C VAL A 171 -12.79 -1.24 -20.80
N ARG A 172 -12.71 -0.35 -21.80
CA ARG A 172 -13.89 0.30 -22.39
C ARG A 172 -14.87 -0.71 -22.97
N MET A 173 -14.37 -1.69 -23.72
CA MET A 173 -15.18 -2.76 -24.32
C MET A 173 -15.87 -3.61 -23.26
N PHE A 174 -15.18 -3.92 -22.16
CA PHE A 174 -15.77 -4.64 -21.04
C PHE A 174 -16.89 -3.84 -20.36
N LEU A 175 -16.66 -2.56 -20.07
CA LEU A 175 -17.67 -1.70 -19.42
C LEU A 175 -18.94 -1.53 -20.27
N LEU A 176 -18.81 -1.48 -21.60
CA LEU A 176 -19.97 -1.42 -22.50
C LEU A 176 -20.86 -2.67 -22.44
N GLN A 177 -20.37 -3.78 -21.90
CA GLN A 177 -21.12 -5.02 -21.72
C GLN A 177 -21.81 -5.11 -20.35
N GLN A 178 -21.54 -4.18 -19.44
CA GLN A 178 -22.11 -4.18 -18.08
C GLN A 178 -23.33 -3.25 -17.99
N GLU A 179 -24.31 -3.62 -17.17
CA GLU A 179 -25.42 -2.72 -16.81
C GLU A 179 -24.91 -1.58 -15.90
N ASN A 180 -25.52 -0.39 -15.99
CA ASN A 180 -25.18 0.80 -15.18
C ASN A 180 -23.73 1.32 -15.29
N ALA A 181 -23.00 1.01 -16.35
CA ALA A 181 -21.59 1.40 -16.48
C ALA A 181 -21.33 2.79 -17.11
N GLU A 182 -22.38 3.55 -17.39
CA GLU A 182 -22.32 4.74 -18.26
C GLU A 182 -21.45 5.88 -17.71
N GLU A 183 -21.37 6.03 -16.39
CA GLU A 183 -20.47 6.97 -15.73
C GLU A 183 -19.00 6.55 -15.86
N TYR A 184 -18.70 5.26 -15.69
CA TYR A 184 -17.35 4.72 -15.84
C TYR A 184 -16.86 4.82 -17.29
N VAL A 185 -17.74 4.61 -18.27
CA VAL A 185 -17.41 4.81 -19.70
C VAL A 185 -17.02 6.27 -19.98
N LYS A 186 -17.71 7.24 -19.37
CA LYS A 186 -17.33 8.66 -19.47
C LYS A 186 -15.97 8.94 -18.84
N LEU A 187 -15.67 8.32 -17.70
CA LEU A 187 -14.37 8.44 -17.04
C LEU A 187 -13.24 7.87 -17.90
N VAL A 188 -13.45 6.70 -18.50
CA VAL A 188 -12.51 6.09 -19.45
C VAL A 188 -12.23 7.02 -20.62
N GLY A 189 -13.25 7.69 -21.17
CA GLY A 189 -13.04 8.68 -22.24
C GLY A 189 -12.18 9.88 -21.82
N LYS A 190 -12.27 10.33 -20.55
CA LYS A 190 -11.39 11.38 -20.02
C LYS A 190 -9.94 10.91 -19.93
N ILE A 191 -9.72 9.68 -19.48
CA ILE A 191 -8.39 9.06 -19.36
C ILE A 191 -7.78 8.86 -20.77
N GLU A 192 -8.57 8.41 -21.74
CA GLU A 192 -8.13 8.23 -23.12
C GLU A 192 -7.66 9.56 -23.73
N LYS A 193 -8.41 10.65 -23.49
CA LYS A 193 -8.02 11.99 -23.93
C LYS A 193 -6.68 12.41 -23.32
N PHE A 194 -6.47 12.14 -22.02
CA PHE A 194 -5.19 12.41 -21.36
C PHE A 194 -4.03 11.62 -21.98
N PHE A 195 -4.21 10.32 -22.25
CA PHE A 195 -3.18 9.50 -22.91
C PHE A 195 -2.87 9.98 -24.33
N ARG A 196 -3.88 10.38 -25.11
CA ARG A 196 -3.68 10.94 -26.45
C ARG A 196 -2.89 12.25 -26.40
N ILE A 197 -3.20 13.15 -25.47
CA ILE A 197 -2.44 14.40 -25.27
C ILE A 197 -0.97 14.09 -24.95
N LYS A 198 -0.72 13.15 -24.01
CA LYS A 198 0.64 12.73 -23.65
C LYS A 198 1.40 12.15 -24.85
N LYS A 199 0.74 11.31 -25.66
CA LYS A 199 1.30 10.75 -26.91
C LYS A 199 1.66 11.86 -27.89
N THR A 200 0.76 12.82 -28.12
CA THR A 200 1.01 13.95 -29.02
C THR A 200 2.16 14.81 -28.53
N ASN A 201 2.26 15.07 -27.23
CA ASN A 201 3.37 15.83 -26.65
C ASN A 201 4.71 15.09 -26.76
N SER A 202 4.73 13.76 -26.58
CA SER A 202 5.93 12.94 -26.75
C SER A 202 6.42 12.87 -28.20
N LEU A 203 5.54 13.11 -29.18
CA LEU A 203 5.88 13.15 -30.61
C LEU A 203 6.37 14.54 -31.06
N ARG A 204 6.27 15.56 -30.20
CA ARG A 204 6.83 16.89 -30.50
C ARG A 204 8.32 16.86 -30.26
N GLN A 205 9.09 17.15 -31.31
CA GLN A 205 10.54 17.31 -31.23
C GLN A 205 10.88 18.38 -30.18
N THR A 206 11.69 18.02 -29.19
CA THR A 206 12.29 19.00 -28.28
C THR A 206 13.33 19.79 -29.07
N ASP A 207 13.24 21.12 -29.01
CA ASP A 207 14.22 21.99 -29.63
C ASP A 207 15.59 21.74 -28.97
N ILE A 208 16.62 21.57 -29.79
CA ILE A 208 18.00 21.31 -29.34
C ILE A 208 18.52 22.38 -28.36
N ASN A 209 17.94 23.59 -28.41
CA ASN A 209 18.24 24.68 -27.49
C ASN A 209 17.84 24.40 -26.03
N VAL A 210 17.00 23.40 -25.75
CA VAL A 210 16.62 23.01 -24.37
C VAL A 210 17.76 22.29 -23.64
N TYR A 211 18.72 21.72 -24.37
CA TYR A 211 19.86 20.97 -23.81
C TYR A 211 21.14 21.80 -23.65
N PHE A 212 21.13 23.05 -24.11
CA PHE A 212 22.26 23.96 -24.03
C PHE A 212 21.92 25.18 -23.17
N HIS A 213 21.81 24.98 -21.86
CA HIS A 213 21.82 26.04 -20.83
C HIS A 213 22.83 25.70 -19.74
#